data_AF-A0A7K1H5T4-F1
#
_entry.id   AF-A0A7K1H5T4-F1
#
_cell.length_a   1.000
_cell.length_b   1.000
_cell.length_c   1.000
_cell.angle_alpha   90.00
_cell.angle_beta   90.00
_cell.angle_gamma   90.00
#
_symmetry.space_group_name_H-M   'P 1'
#
loop_
_entity.id
_entity.type
_entity.pdbx_description
1 polymer ?
#
loop_
_entity_poly.entity_id
_entity_poly.type
_entity_poly.pdbx_seq_one_letter_code
_entity_poly.pdbx_strand_id
1 'polypeptide(L)'
;MSAFTGTGRLARLALRRDRVRLVVWALGTPLLGYALAESVAGIYPDEQNRLGYVEVANTSVVARAFNGPVASTELGAVVVAETYLTLAVLAALLSTFAVIRHTRQNEETGRAELLGAAAVGRYALLTAALVVVVGANVLAGALLAVAFVGAGLPAAGSVAAAAAITGVGLAFTGVAAVTAQLSVTSRGANALAAATVGVTFLLRAAGDVLGERSADGLLDSAWPTWLSPLGWGTQVRAFGAERWWVLALPTALLVAGVAIAYALAERRDVGAGLLAARRGPDRAAAGLLSPAGLTWRLHRGALTGWAIAVAVLGVAMGLAGHEVDDMIADNPAAAEAIAQLGGGDELRDAFLAAMLGLFALTIGAYVVQALLRVRGDESDGILEPLLATAVSRTRWLTTQVAAAALGALALMLLAGATTGLGYGLAAGDPAGWTVELTGAALLWFPALLVVAGVVTALFGALPRWSVASSWAVLIVFLLLGQLGAALDLPQTALNLSPYTHVPSVPAADLTVLPLVALTAIAAALLWLGLTTFRRRDTPT
;
A
#
# COMPACT_ATOMS: atom_id res chain seq x y z
N MET A 1 -31.18 -24.40 19.35
CA MET A 1 -29.84 -23.78 19.49
C MET A 1 -29.94 -22.33 19.06
N SER A 2 -29.28 -21.39 19.74
CA SER A 2 -29.27 -19.99 19.30
C SER A 2 -28.38 -19.83 18.05
N ALA A 3 -28.63 -18.80 17.25
CA ALA A 3 -27.82 -18.49 16.07
C ALA A 3 -26.33 -18.18 16.39
N PHE A 4 -26.00 -17.95 17.67
CA PHE A 4 -24.67 -17.65 18.18
C PHE A 4 -24.02 -18.82 18.94
N THR A 5 -24.62 -20.02 18.88
CA THR A 5 -24.06 -21.18 19.59
C THR A 5 -22.65 -21.49 19.06
N GLY A 6 -21.66 -21.62 19.95
CA GLY A 6 -20.28 -21.96 19.57
C GLY A 6 -19.33 -20.77 19.34
N THR A 7 -19.81 -19.51 19.34
CA THR A 7 -18.98 -18.31 19.12
C THR A 7 -17.74 -18.26 20.02
N GLY A 8 -17.89 -18.48 21.32
CA GLY A 8 -16.76 -18.43 22.26
C GLY A 8 -15.69 -19.50 22.00
N ARG A 9 -16.09 -20.70 21.55
CA ARG A 9 -15.14 -21.77 21.19
C ARG A 9 -14.39 -21.42 19.91
N LEU A 10 -15.10 -20.88 18.92
CA LEU A 10 -14.50 -20.43 17.65
C LEU A 10 -13.57 -19.24 17.85
N ALA A 11 -13.93 -18.27 18.70
CA ALA A 11 -13.06 -17.15 19.05
C ALA A 11 -11.78 -17.63 19.74
N ARG A 12 -11.90 -18.56 20.71
CA ARG A 12 -10.74 -19.19 21.35
C ARG A 12 -9.86 -19.94 20.36
N LEU A 13 -10.46 -20.65 19.39
CA LEU A 13 -9.73 -21.34 18.34
C LEU A 13 -8.98 -20.36 17.43
N ALA A 14 -9.64 -19.27 17.02
CA ALA A 14 -9.03 -18.21 16.22
C ALA A 14 -7.84 -17.58 16.94
N LEU A 15 -8.00 -17.21 18.21
CA LEU A 15 -6.92 -16.70 19.07
C LEU A 15 -5.72 -17.67 19.15
N ARG A 16 -5.98 -18.97 19.31
CA ARG A 16 -4.90 -19.98 19.38
C ARG A 16 -4.18 -20.14 18.06
N ARG A 17 -4.92 -20.20 16.94
CA ARG A 17 -4.36 -20.43 15.61
C ARG A 17 -3.53 -19.24 15.13
N ASP A 18 -3.98 -18.03 15.41
CA ASP A 18 -3.34 -16.81 14.94
C ASP A 18 -2.60 -16.03 16.04
N ARG A 19 -2.32 -16.65 17.19
CA ARG A 19 -1.64 -16.01 18.34
C ARG A 19 -0.40 -15.21 17.94
N VAL A 20 0.46 -15.75 17.06
CA VAL A 20 1.69 -15.07 16.64
C VAL A 20 1.34 -13.83 15.82
N ARG A 21 0.39 -13.93 14.90
CA ARG A 21 -0.04 -12.80 14.06
C ARG A 21 -0.72 -11.71 14.89
N LEU A 22 -1.58 -12.12 15.82
CA LEU A 22 -2.27 -11.20 16.73
C LEU A 22 -1.29 -10.51 17.69
N VAL A 23 -0.28 -11.23 18.20
CA VAL A 23 0.79 -10.64 19.02
C VAL A 23 1.63 -9.66 18.20
N VAL A 24 2.03 -10.05 16.99
CA VAL A 24 2.79 -9.17 16.08
C VAL A 24 1.97 -7.93 15.71
N TRP A 25 0.66 -8.04 15.51
CA TRP A 25 -0.20 -6.88 15.29
C TRP A 25 -0.33 -6.02 16.56
N ALA A 26 -0.71 -6.63 17.69
CA ALA A 26 -0.94 -5.93 18.94
C ALA A 26 0.30 -5.21 19.48
N LEU A 27 1.51 -5.74 19.21
CA LEU A 27 2.77 -5.12 19.61
C LEU A 27 3.41 -4.29 18.49
N GLY A 28 3.31 -4.74 17.24
CA GLY A 28 3.97 -4.10 16.11
C GLY A 28 3.44 -2.70 15.82
N THR A 29 2.12 -2.48 15.92
CA THR A 29 1.54 -1.14 15.73
C THR A 29 2.00 -0.15 16.81
N PRO A 30 1.94 -0.46 18.12
CA PRO A 30 2.52 0.38 19.18
C PRO A 30 4.03 0.60 19.06
N LEU A 31 4.80 -0.44 18.76
CA LEU A 31 6.26 -0.32 18.63
C LEU A 31 6.65 0.57 17.46
N LEU A 32 5.95 0.44 16.34
CA LEU A 32 6.14 1.31 15.18
C LEU A 32 5.73 2.75 15.53
N GLY A 33 4.60 2.95 16.21
CA GLY A 33 4.16 4.27 16.67
C GLY A 33 5.18 4.94 17.61
N TYR A 34 5.72 4.19 18.57
CA TYR A 34 6.79 4.66 19.47
C TYR A 34 8.04 5.07 18.68
N ALA A 35 8.54 4.18 17.81
CA ALA A 35 9.74 4.45 17.02
C ALA A 35 9.59 5.68 16.12
N LEU A 36 8.42 5.85 15.51
CA LEU A 36 8.14 7.03 14.70
C LEU A 36 8.01 8.31 15.55
N ALA A 37 7.40 8.23 16.74
CA ALA A 37 7.32 9.38 17.64
C ALA A 37 8.70 9.86 18.09
N GLU A 38 9.60 8.94 18.48
CA GLU A 38 10.99 9.24 18.81
C GLU A 38 11.75 9.82 17.60
N SER A 39 11.54 9.26 16.41
CA SER A 39 12.14 9.77 15.17
C SER A 39 11.71 11.22 14.88
N VAL A 40 10.42 11.53 15.00
CA VAL A 40 9.89 12.88 14.78
C VAL A 40 10.40 13.85 15.85
N ALA A 41 10.47 13.41 17.11
CA ALA A 41 11.04 14.21 18.20
C ALA A 41 12.52 14.55 17.96
N GLY A 42 13.29 13.60 17.41
CA GLY A 42 14.69 13.82 17.03
C GLY A 42 14.87 14.76 15.83
N ILE A 43 13.95 14.73 14.86
CA ILE A 43 14.00 15.60 13.66
C ILE A 43 13.52 17.03 13.97
N TYR A 44 12.50 17.18 14.83
CA TYR A 44 11.88 18.47 15.16
C TYR A 44 11.92 18.81 16.67
N PRO A 45 13.12 18.90 17.28
CA PRO A 45 13.26 19.12 18.72
C PRO A 45 12.79 20.53 19.16
N ASP A 46 13.03 21.54 18.32
CA ASP A 46 12.76 22.94 18.62
C ASP A 46 11.40 23.41 18.11
N GLU A 47 10.79 24.37 18.81
CA GLU A 47 9.49 24.94 18.44
C GLU A 47 9.51 25.63 17.07
N GLN A 48 10.61 26.31 16.75
CA GLN A 48 10.78 26.97 15.46
C GLN A 48 10.76 25.97 14.28
N ASN A 49 11.38 24.80 14.45
CA ASN A 49 11.38 23.76 13.41
C ASN A 49 9.96 23.17 13.23
N ARG A 50 9.21 23.01 14.33
CA ARG A 50 7.81 22.57 14.27
C ARG A 50 6.90 23.60 13.60
N LEU A 51 7.10 24.89 13.87
CA LEU A 51 6.37 25.97 13.19
C LEU A 51 6.62 25.95 11.67
N GLY A 52 7.87 25.81 11.25
CA GLY A 52 8.23 25.68 9.84
C GLY A 52 7.57 24.46 9.19
N TYR A 53 7.58 23.32 9.87
CA TYR A 53 6.87 22.11 9.41
C TYR A 53 5.37 22.35 9.25
N VAL A 54 4.71 22.93 10.26
CA VAL A 54 3.26 23.19 10.21
C VAL A 54 2.90 24.15 9.08
N GLU A 55 3.75 25.15 8.81
CA GLU A 55 3.50 26.06 7.68
C GLU A 55 3.58 25.32 6.35
N VAL A 56 4.67 24.58 6.10
CA VAL A 56 4.83 23.78 4.87
C VAL A 56 3.71 22.74 4.73
N ALA A 57 3.37 22.05 5.81
CA ALA A 57 2.31 21.03 5.82
C ALA A 57 0.94 21.63 5.50
N ASN A 58 0.69 22.86 5.93
CA ASN A 58 -0.54 23.56 5.65
C ASN A 58 -0.52 24.34 4.34
N THR A 59 0.60 24.61 3.69
CA THR A 59 0.61 25.31 2.38
C THR A 59 0.69 24.33 1.21
N SER A 60 1.44 23.23 1.36
CA SER A 60 1.57 22.23 0.29
C SER A 60 0.32 21.36 0.14
N VAL A 61 -0.23 21.31 -1.07
CA VAL A 61 -1.31 20.40 -1.49
C VAL A 61 -0.91 18.95 -1.27
N VAL A 62 0.34 18.59 -1.57
CA VAL A 62 0.81 17.21 -1.35
C VAL A 62 0.95 16.90 0.12
N ALA A 63 1.51 17.80 0.94
CA ALA A 63 1.57 17.58 2.37
C ALA A 63 0.17 17.44 2.99
N ARG A 64 -0.80 18.30 2.60
CA ARG A 64 -2.21 18.15 3.01
C ARG A 64 -2.81 16.81 2.54
N ALA A 65 -2.54 16.40 1.30
CA ALA A 65 -3.08 15.17 0.74
C ALA A 65 -2.55 13.91 1.44
N PHE A 66 -1.29 13.89 1.89
CA PHE A 66 -0.65 12.73 2.53
C PHE A 66 -0.73 12.79 4.06
N ASN A 67 -0.38 13.90 4.68
CA ASN A 67 -0.32 14.01 6.14
C ASN A 67 -1.64 14.51 6.74
N GLY A 68 -2.41 15.28 5.98
CA GLY A 68 -3.63 15.94 6.47
C GLY A 68 -3.35 17.22 7.26
N PRO A 69 -4.40 17.88 7.76
CA PRO A 69 -4.25 19.11 8.54
C PRO A 69 -3.55 18.87 9.87
N VAL A 70 -2.60 19.73 10.22
CA VAL A 70 -1.91 19.68 11.51
C VAL A 70 -2.72 20.44 12.56
N ALA A 71 -3.05 19.79 13.67
CA ALA A 71 -3.99 20.32 14.66
C ALA A 71 -3.41 21.40 15.58
N SER A 72 -2.09 21.43 15.77
CA SER A 72 -1.35 22.39 16.58
C SER A 72 0.14 22.37 16.24
N THR A 73 0.92 23.25 16.85
CA THR A 73 2.40 23.29 16.73
C THR A 73 3.09 22.44 17.79
N GLU A 74 2.32 21.76 18.65
CA GLU A 74 2.87 20.84 19.64
C GLU A 74 3.53 19.63 18.96
N LEU A 75 4.56 19.09 19.61
CA LEU A 75 5.26 17.90 19.11
C LEU A 75 4.30 16.74 18.83
N GLY A 76 3.29 16.52 19.69
CA GLY A 76 2.31 15.45 19.50
C GLY A 76 1.49 15.60 18.21
N ALA A 77 1.13 16.83 17.81
CA ALA A 77 0.38 17.07 16.58
C ALA A 77 1.24 16.81 15.33
N VAL A 78 2.52 17.17 15.36
CA VAL A 78 3.49 16.84 14.30
C VAL A 78 3.71 15.33 14.20
N VAL A 79 3.85 14.65 15.36
CA VAL A 79 3.92 13.17 15.40
C VAL A 79 2.68 12.56 14.76
N VAL A 80 1.48 13.06 15.06
CA VAL A 80 0.25 12.53 14.45
C VAL A 80 0.22 12.79 12.95
N ALA A 81 0.60 13.99 12.48
CA ALA A 81 0.63 14.32 11.05
C ALA A 81 1.52 13.35 10.24
N GLU A 82 2.70 13.03 10.76
CA GLU A 82 3.66 12.13 10.10
C GLU A 82 3.28 10.64 10.21
N THR A 83 2.62 10.24 11.30
CA THR A 83 2.44 8.81 11.61
C THR A 83 1.03 8.27 11.35
N TYR A 84 0.02 9.15 11.38
CA TYR A 84 -1.38 8.76 11.39
C TYR A 84 -1.76 7.91 10.17
N LEU A 85 -1.47 8.38 8.95
CA LEU A 85 -1.90 7.69 7.73
C LEU A 85 -1.31 6.27 7.67
N THR A 86 -0.01 6.13 7.97
CA THR A 86 0.70 4.85 7.96
C THR A 86 0.08 3.87 8.94
N LEU A 87 -0.15 4.30 10.20
CA LEU A 87 -0.73 3.43 11.23
C LEU A 87 -2.21 3.14 10.97
N ALA A 88 -2.97 4.10 10.46
CA ALA A 88 -4.39 3.95 10.12
C ALA A 88 -4.60 2.97 8.96
N VAL A 89 -3.83 3.09 7.86
CA VAL A 89 -3.89 2.16 6.73
C VAL A 89 -3.47 0.76 7.16
N LEU A 90 -2.43 0.65 8.00
CA LEU A 90 -2.02 -0.64 8.57
C LEU A 90 -3.15 -1.27 9.39
N ALA A 91 -3.80 -0.51 10.28
CA ALA A 91 -4.93 -0.98 11.07
C ALA A 91 -6.12 -1.40 10.20
N ALA A 92 -6.43 -0.64 9.15
CA ALA A 92 -7.48 -0.95 8.19
C ALA A 92 -7.23 -2.27 7.44
N LEU A 93 -6.03 -2.47 6.91
CA LEU A 93 -5.65 -3.65 6.15
C LEU A 93 -5.56 -4.90 7.05
N LEU A 94 -4.95 -4.79 8.23
CA LEU A 94 -4.87 -5.90 9.18
C LEU A 94 -6.26 -6.35 9.65
N SER A 95 -7.13 -5.40 9.96
CA SER A 95 -8.53 -5.68 10.31
C SER A 95 -9.25 -6.41 9.19
N THR A 96 -9.12 -5.90 7.97
CA THR A 96 -9.73 -6.48 6.77
C THR A 96 -9.26 -7.91 6.52
N PHE A 97 -7.95 -8.13 6.50
CA PHE A 97 -7.37 -9.44 6.25
C PHE A 97 -7.73 -10.44 7.34
N ALA A 98 -7.77 -10.00 8.60
CA ALA A 98 -8.14 -10.86 9.72
C ALA A 98 -9.61 -11.29 9.65
N VAL A 99 -10.55 -10.38 9.39
CA VAL A 99 -11.98 -10.73 9.23
C VAL A 99 -12.16 -11.73 8.09
N ILE A 100 -11.60 -11.44 6.91
CA ILE A 100 -11.77 -12.26 5.71
C ILE A 100 -11.11 -13.64 5.88
N ARG A 101 -9.95 -13.71 6.55
CA ARG A 101 -9.28 -14.96 6.91
C ARG A 101 -10.12 -15.85 7.82
N HIS A 102 -10.81 -15.27 8.80
CA HIS A 102 -11.62 -16.04 9.74
C HIS A 102 -13.04 -16.34 9.23
N THR A 103 -13.45 -15.70 8.15
CA THR A 103 -14.75 -15.90 7.50
C THR A 103 -14.58 -16.54 6.12
N ARG A 104 -14.48 -15.73 5.06
CA ARG A 104 -14.47 -16.17 3.64
C ARG A 104 -13.39 -17.19 3.33
N GLN A 105 -12.20 -17.08 3.92
CA GLN A 105 -11.12 -18.04 3.67
C GLN A 105 -11.40 -19.41 4.29
N ASN A 106 -12.09 -19.46 5.43
CA ASN A 106 -12.49 -20.73 6.01
C ASN A 106 -13.63 -21.38 5.19
N GLU A 107 -14.51 -20.58 4.58
CA GLU A 107 -15.51 -21.10 3.63
C GLU A 107 -14.86 -21.61 2.34
N GLU A 108 -13.98 -20.83 1.72
CA GLU A 108 -13.30 -21.20 0.46
C GLU A 108 -12.43 -22.46 0.60
N THR A 109 -11.89 -22.72 1.80
CA THR A 109 -11.09 -23.93 2.09
C THR A 109 -11.92 -25.11 2.60
N GLY A 110 -13.26 -25.03 2.58
CA GLY A 110 -14.16 -26.08 3.07
C GLY A 110 -14.20 -26.28 4.59
N ARG A 111 -13.37 -25.54 5.35
CA ARG A 111 -13.31 -25.64 6.82
C ARG A 111 -14.61 -25.20 7.48
N ALA A 112 -15.28 -24.20 6.90
CA ALA A 112 -16.55 -23.71 7.43
C ALA A 112 -17.65 -24.77 7.35
N GLU A 113 -17.65 -25.62 6.31
CA GLU A 113 -18.63 -26.70 6.14
C GLU A 113 -18.45 -27.78 7.21
N LEU A 114 -17.20 -28.17 7.48
CA LEU A 114 -16.87 -29.10 8.57
C LEU A 114 -17.29 -28.57 9.94
N LEU A 115 -17.14 -27.26 10.17
CA LEU A 115 -17.60 -26.61 11.39
C LEU A 115 -19.13 -26.47 11.44
N GLY A 116 -19.78 -26.28 10.29
CA GLY A 116 -21.23 -26.22 10.16
C GLY A 116 -21.93 -27.56 10.40
N ALA A 117 -21.23 -28.69 10.22
CA ALA A 117 -21.71 -30.01 10.59
C ALA A 117 -21.71 -30.26 12.12
N ALA A 118 -21.03 -29.41 12.89
CA ALA A 118 -21.04 -29.45 14.35
C ALA A 118 -22.17 -28.58 14.94
N ALA A 119 -22.31 -28.58 16.27
CA ALA A 119 -23.27 -27.76 16.99
C ALA A 119 -22.87 -26.26 17.02
N VAL A 120 -22.76 -25.63 15.84
CA VAL A 120 -22.35 -24.24 15.63
C VAL A 120 -23.49 -23.47 14.98
N GLY A 121 -23.84 -22.33 15.54
CA GLY A 121 -24.87 -21.44 15.01
C GLY A 121 -24.38 -20.67 13.78
N ARG A 122 -25.30 -20.32 12.89
CA ARG A 122 -25.03 -19.62 11.63
C ARG A 122 -24.25 -18.29 11.75
N TYR A 123 -24.39 -17.57 12.88
CA TYR A 123 -23.65 -16.32 13.11
C TYR A 123 -22.32 -16.54 13.82
N ALA A 124 -22.08 -17.72 14.38
CA ALA A 124 -20.98 -17.92 15.30
C ALA A 124 -19.59 -17.70 14.67
N LEU A 125 -19.40 -18.08 13.39
CA LEU A 125 -18.14 -17.83 12.67
C LEU A 125 -17.86 -16.34 12.47
N LEU A 126 -18.85 -15.60 11.95
CA LEU A 126 -18.73 -14.16 11.72
C LEU A 126 -18.56 -13.42 13.05
N THR A 127 -19.37 -13.72 14.06
CA THR A 127 -19.27 -13.09 15.39
C THR A 127 -17.92 -13.40 16.04
N ALA A 128 -17.40 -14.63 15.92
CA ALA A 128 -16.10 -14.99 16.47
C ALA A 128 -14.96 -14.19 15.81
N ALA A 129 -15.01 -14.03 14.48
CA ALA A 129 -14.06 -13.19 13.75
C ALA A 129 -14.14 -11.73 14.21
N LEU A 130 -15.35 -11.16 14.29
CA LEU A 130 -15.57 -9.79 14.74
C LEU A 130 -15.04 -9.54 16.16
N VAL A 131 -15.35 -10.43 17.11
CA VAL A 131 -14.88 -10.30 18.51
C VAL A 131 -13.35 -10.30 18.59
N VAL A 132 -12.68 -11.20 17.85
CA VAL A 132 -11.22 -11.29 17.86
C VAL A 132 -10.59 -10.04 17.25
N VAL A 133 -11.12 -9.56 16.12
CA VAL A 133 -10.55 -8.41 15.39
C VAL A 133 -10.83 -7.10 16.12
N VAL A 134 -12.02 -6.90 16.67
CA VAL A 134 -12.34 -5.75 17.52
C VAL A 134 -11.46 -5.75 18.77
N GLY A 135 -11.32 -6.90 19.44
CA GLY A 135 -10.46 -7.03 20.61
C GLY A 135 -8.98 -6.74 20.30
N ALA A 136 -8.49 -7.20 19.14
CA ALA A 136 -7.12 -6.93 18.70
C ALA A 136 -6.89 -5.44 18.40
N ASN A 137 -7.84 -4.76 17.75
CA ASN A 137 -7.77 -3.30 17.52
C ASN A 137 -7.76 -2.53 18.84
N VAL A 138 -8.67 -2.84 19.76
CA VAL A 138 -8.76 -2.16 21.07
C VAL A 138 -7.48 -2.38 21.88
N LEU A 139 -6.94 -3.59 21.88
CA LEU A 139 -5.67 -3.88 22.57
C LEU A 139 -4.49 -3.13 21.93
N ALA A 140 -4.37 -3.16 20.59
CA ALA A 140 -3.33 -2.44 19.87
C ALA A 140 -3.44 -0.92 20.11
N GLY A 141 -4.65 -0.38 20.10
CA GLY A 141 -4.93 1.02 20.42
C GLY A 141 -4.54 1.41 21.84
N ALA A 142 -4.93 0.61 22.83
CA ALA A 142 -4.57 0.85 24.22
C ALA A 142 -3.05 0.84 24.42
N LEU A 143 -2.35 -0.12 23.81
CA LEU A 143 -0.89 -0.19 23.85
C LEU A 143 -0.23 0.96 23.08
N LEU A 144 -0.83 1.43 21.99
CA LEU A 144 -0.34 2.58 21.24
C LEU A 144 -0.49 3.88 22.03
N ALA A 145 -1.59 4.05 22.79
CA ALA A 145 -1.73 5.18 23.71
C ALA A 145 -0.63 5.15 24.78
N VAL A 146 -0.36 3.98 25.37
CA VAL A 146 0.75 3.80 26.33
C VAL A 146 2.10 4.10 25.67
N ALA A 147 2.31 3.68 24.43
CA ALA A 147 3.53 3.96 23.67
C ALA A 147 3.75 5.47 23.47
N PHE A 148 2.71 6.20 23.05
CA PHE A 148 2.82 7.65 22.89
C PHE A 148 3.05 8.39 24.21
N VAL A 149 2.39 7.97 25.30
CA VAL A 149 2.68 8.50 26.65
C VAL A 149 4.12 8.18 27.07
N GLY A 150 4.60 6.97 26.77
CA GLY A 150 5.97 6.54 27.02
C GLY A 150 7.01 7.32 26.23
N ALA A 151 6.66 7.85 25.06
CA ALA A 151 7.46 8.78 24.25
C ALA A 151 7.42 10.23 24.77
N GLY A 152 6.82 10.48 25.94
CA GLY A 152 6.77 11.80 26.56
C GLY A 152 5.64 12.72 26.05
N LEU A 153 4.68 12.20 25.28
CA LEU A 153 3.57 12.99 24.76
C LEU A 153 2.43 13.15 25.79
N PRO A 154 1.65 14.26 25.76
CA PRO A 154 0.50 14.48 26.64
C PRO A 154 -0.55 13.36 26.57
N ALA A 155 -0.97 12.85 27.74
CA ALA A 155 -1.84 11.67 27.82
C ALA A 155 -3.18 11.81 27.10
N ALA A 156 -3.85 12.96 27.18
CA ALA A 156 -5.13 13.19 26.52
C ALA A 156 -5.01 13.06 24.98
N GLY A 157 -4.02 13.74 24.39
CA GLY A 157 -3.72 13.66 22.97
C GLY A 157 -3.24 12.28 22.54
N SER A 158 -2.44 11.59 23.36
CA SER A 158 -2.00 10.21 23.09
C SER A 158 -3.18 9.23 23.00
N VAL A 159 -4.14 9.34 23.93
CA VAL A 159 -5.37 8.54 23.90
C VAL A 159 -6.23 8.90 22.70
N ALA A 160 -6.35 10.19 22.37
CA ALA A 160 -7.13 10.63 21.21
C ALA A 160 -6.54 10.13 19.88
N ALA A 161 -5.22 10.24 19.70
CA ALA A 161 -4.51 9.75 18.52
C ALA A 161 -4.64 8.23 18.37
N ALA A 162 -4.44 7.49 19.46
CA ALA A 162 -4.58 6.04 19.44
C ALA A 162 -6.04 5.61 19.20
N ALA A 163 -7.02 6.32 19.76
CA ALA A 163 -8.44 6.07 19.52
C ALA A 163 -8.85 6.37 18.08
N ALA A 164 -8.28 7.41 17.46
CA ALA A 164 -8.47 7.71 16.04
C ALA A 164 -8.01 6.55 15.14
N ILE A 165 -6.78 6.06 15.36
CA ILE A 165 -6.21 4.93 14.61
C ILE A 165 -7.01 3.63 14.86
N THR A 166 -7.42 3.40 16.11
CA THR A 166 -8.28 2.27 16.48
C THR A 166 -9.63 2.35 15.77
N GLY A 167 -10.22 3.54 15.73
CA GLY A 167 -11.48 3.81 15.04
C GLY A 167 -11.43 3.42 13.57
N VAL A 168 -10.34 3.72 12.87
CA VAL A 168 -10.12 3.27 11.48
C VAL A 168 -10.17 1.74 11.39
N GLY A 169 -9.44 1.03 12.26
CA GLY A 169 -9.46 -0.44 12.30
C GLY A 169 -10.87 -1.01 12.55
N LEU A 170 -11.64 -0.40 13.44
CA LEU A 170 -13.03 -0.78 13.72
C LEU A 170 -13.96 -0.53 12.52
N ALA A 171 -13.85 0.63 11.87
CA ALA A 171 -14.60 0.95 10.65
C ALA A 171 -14.35 -0.09 9.55
N PHE A 172 -13.08 -0.42 9.29
CA PHE A 172 -12.72 -1.42 8.28
C PHE A 172 -13.02 -2.86 8.69
N THR A 173 -13.14 -3.15 9.98
CA THR A 173 -13.71 -4.42 10.47
C THR A 173 -15.16 -4.57 10.01
N GLY A 174 -15.97 -3.49 10.12
CA GLY A 174 -17.35 -3.46 9.62
C GLY A 174 -17.42 -3.60 8.10
N VAL A 175 -16.59 -2.86 7.36
CA VAL A 175 -16.50 -2.96 5.89
C VAL A 175 -16.12 -4.38 5.47
N ALA A 176 -15.11 -4.98 6.10
CA ALA A 176 -14.66 -6.33 5.78
C ALA A 176 -15.71 -7.41 6.08
N ALA A 177 -16.54 -7.20 7.11
CA ALA A 177 -17.68 -8.08 7.38
C ALA A 177 -18.68 -8.07 6.22
N VAL A 178 -18.97 -6.89 5.66
CA VAL A 178 -19.85 -6.74 4.48
C VAL A 178 -19.21 -7.36 3.24
N THR A 179 -17.95 -7.02 2.93
CA THR A 179 -17.29 -7.53 1.70
C THR A 179 -17.09 -9.04 1.71
N ALA A 180 -16.91 -9.65 2.89
CA ALA A 180 -16.89 -11.10 3.07
C ALA A 180 -18.21 -11.78 2.66
N GLN A 181 -19.35 -11.10 2.86
CA GLN A 181 -20.66 -11.60 2.42
C GLN A 181 -20.92 -11.37 0.93
N LEU A 182 -20.43 -10.24 0.39
CA LEU A 182 -20.60 -9.91 -1.02
C LEU A 182 -19.80 -10.83 -1.95
N SER A 183 -18.60 -11.24 -1.55
CA SER A 183 -17.67 -11.94 -2.42
C SER A 183 -17.74 -13.47 -2.33
N VAL A 184 -17.49 -14.13 -3.46
CA VAL A 184 -17.34 -15.60 -3.54
C VAL A 184 -15.92 -16.06 -3.18
N THR A 185 -14.91 -15.19 -3.20
CA THR A 185 -13.53 -15.58 -2.88
C THR A 185 -12.94 -14.64 -1.85
N SER A 186 -11.99 -15.15 -1.06
CA SER A 186 -11.24 -14.34 -0.09
C SER A 186 -10.46 -13.24 -0.81
N ARG A 187 -9.95 -13.55 -2.00
CA ARG A 187 -9.27 -12.59 -2.87
C ARG A 187 -10.21 -11.46 -3.31
N GLY A 188 -11.43 -11.79 -3.72
CA GLY A 188 -12.45 -10.80 -4.10
C GLY A 188 -12.86 -9.92 -2.92
N ALA A 189 -13.06 -10.51 -1.73
CA ALA A 189 -13.41 -9.77 -0.53
C ALA A 189 -12.31 -8.79 -0.13
N ASN A 190 -11.05 -9.25 -0.14
CA ASN A 190 -9.90 -8.42 0.16
C ASN A 190 -9.72 -7.30 -0.88
N ALA A 191 -9.96 -7.59 -2.16
CA ALA A 191 -9.87 -6.58 -3.22
C ALA A 191 -10.94 -5.48 -3.06
N LEU A 192 -12.19 -5.84 -2.74
CA LEU A 192 -13.24 -4.86 -2.47
C LEU A 192 -12.89 -3.98 -1.26
N ALA A 193 -12.44 -4.58 -0.16
CA ALA A 193 -12.09 -3.83 1.03
C ALA A 193 -10.86 -2.94 0.82
N ALA A 194 -9.84 -3.41 0.10
CA ALA A 194 -8.68 -2.59 -0.28
C ALA A 194 -9.09 -1.43 -1.22
N ALA A 195 -10.02 -1.67 -2.15
CA ALA A 195 -10.59 -0.60 -2.97
C ALA A 195 -11.35 0.43 -2.11
N THR A 196 -12.07 -0.01 -1.08
CA THR A 196 -12.69 0.90 -0.10
C THR A 196 -11.64 1.73 0.63
N VAL A 197 -10.53 1.13 1.09
CA VAL A 197 -9.40 1.89 1.68
C VAL A 197 -8.92 2.98 0.70
N GLY A 198 -8.67 2.62 -0.55
CA GLY A 198 -8.24 3.57 -1.59
C GLY A 198 -9.24 4.71 -1.80
N VAL A 199 -10.53 4.41 -1.98
CA VAL A 199 -11.58 5.44 -2.16
C VAL A 199 -11.65 6.36 -0.94
N THR A 200 -11.58 5.80 0.27
CA THR A 200 -11.62 6.61 1.49
C THR A 200 -10.38 7.49 1.65
N PHE A 201 -9.21 7.02 1.22
CA PHE A 201 -8.00 7.85 1.16
C PHE A 201 -8.19 9.02 0.21
N LEU A 202 -8.72 8.80 -0.99
CA LEU A 202 -8.99 9.87 -1.96
C LEU A 202 -10.00 10.89 -1.44
N LEU A 203 -11.09 10.43 -0.79
CA LEU A 203 -12.08 11.32 -0.19
C LEU A 203 -11.47 12.18 0.93
N ARG A 204 -10.61 11.58 1.76
CA ARG A 204 -9.85 12.33 2.77
C ARG A 204 -8.93 13.35 2.12
N ALA A 205 -8.08 12.91 1.19
CA ALA A 205 -7.12 13.79 0.53
C ALA A 205 -7.82 14.96 -0.16
N ALA A 206 -8.92 14.70 -0.87
CA ALA A 206 -9.73 15.74 -1.48
C ALA A 206 -10.29 16.74 -0.46
N GLY A 207 -10.80 16.26 0.68
CA GLY A 207 -11.32 17.16 1.71
C GLY A 207 -10.24 17.96 2.42
N ASP A 208 -9.06 17.38 2.64
CA ASP A 208 -7.94 18.06 3.29
C ASP A 208 -7.28 19.09 2.35
N VAL A 209 -7.20 18.79 1.04
CA VAL A 209 -6.71 19.74 0.01
C VAL A 209 -7.67 20.91 -0.19
N LEU A 210 -8.97 20.61 -0.33
CA LEU A 210 -10.01 21.62 -0.51
C LEU A 210 -10.37 22.37 0.79
N GLY A 211 -9.67 22.08 1.89
CA GLY A 211 -9.88 22.73 3.18
C GLY A 211 -9.49 24.20 3.15
N GLU A 212 -10.20 25.00 3.94
CA GLU A 212 -9.98 26.44 4.09
C GLU A 212 -9.40 26.75 5.48
N ARG A 213 -8.58 27.80 5.58
CA ARG A 213 -8.10 28.28 6.88
C ARG A 213 -9.27 28.92 7.63
N SER A 214 -9.55 28.39 8.80
CA SER A 214 -10.55 28.90 9.74
C SER A 214 -10.09 30.24 10.35
N ALA A 215 -11.02 30.97 10.97
CA ALA A 215 -10.72 32.23 11.66
C ALA A 215 -9.69 32.07 12.80
N ASP A 216 -9.58 30.85 13.35
CA ASP A 216 -8.62 30.48 14.39
C ASP A 216 -7.22 30.13 13.84
N GLY A 217 -6.98 30.28 12.53
CA GLY A 217 -5.71 29.99 11.86
C GLY A 217 -5.46 28.50 11.54
N LEU A 218 -6.33 27.61 12.01
CA LEU A 218 -6.28 26.17 11.74
C LEU A 218 -6.90 25.83 10.37
N LEU A 219 -6.41 24.77 9.72
CA LEU A 219 -6.99 24.27 8.47
C LEU A 219 -8.22 23.40 8.77
N ASP A 220 -9.40 23.83 8.33
CA ASP A 220 -10.63 23.05 8.40
C ASP A 220 -10.82 22.27 7.10
N SER A 221 -10.76 20.94 7.16
CA SER A 221 -11.02 20.09 6.00
C SER A 221 -12.43 20.27 5.46
N ALA A 222 -12.57 20.24 4.13
CA ALA A 222 -13.86 20.30 3.44
C ALA A 222 -14.71 19.03 3.66
N TRP A 223 -15.96 19.09 3.22
CA TRP A 223 -16.97 18.03 3.38
C TRP A 223 -16.54 16.61 2.94
N PRO A 224 -15.70 16.38 1.89
CA PRO A 224 -15.35 15.03 1.45
C PRO A 224 -14.64 14.19 2.54
N THR A 225 -13.85 14.83 3.41
CA THR A 225 -13.16 14.16 4.53
C THR A 225 -14.17 13.49 5.48
N TRP A 226 -15.37 14.03 5.61
CA TRP A 226 -16.43 13.47 6.47
C TRP A 226 -17.11 12.23 5.90
N LEU A 227 -16.86 11.86 4.64
CA LEU A 227 -17.28 10.57 4.07
C LEU A 227 -16.20 9.49 4.23
N SER A 228 -15.03 9.85 4.74
CA SER A 228 -13.88 8.95 4.85
C SER A 228 -13.64 8.49 6.29
N PRO A 229 -13.67 7.17 6.56
CA PRO A 229 -13.21 6.65 7.84
C PRO A 229 -11.75 6.99 8.14
N LEU A 230 -10.90 7.12 7.11
CA LEU A 230 -9.53 7.62 7.25
C LEU A 230 -9.49 9.13 7.53
N GLY A 231 -10.50 9.89 7.08
CA GLY A 231 -10.62 11.31 7.37
C GLY A 231 -11.11 11.60 8.79
N TRP A 232 -11.99 10.78 9.35
CA TRP A 232 -12.49 10.99 10.71
C TRP A 232 -11.39 11.02 11.75
N GLY A 233 -10.32 10.22 11.60
CA GLY A 233 -9.23 10.23 12.57
C GLY A 233 -8.43 11.54 12.59
N THR A 234 -8.23 12.22 11.46
CA THR A 234 -7.60 13.56 11.45
C THR A 234 -8.52 14.60 12.09
N GLN A 235 -9.83 14.44 11.93
CA GLN A 235 -10.83 15.33 12.55
C GLN A 235 -10.96 15.17 14.07
N VAL A 236 -10.37 14.12 14.68
CA VAL A 236 -10.28 14.00 16.16
C VAL A 236 -9.39 15.10 16.74
N ARG A 237 -8.42 15.65 15.97
CA ARG A 237 -7.50 16.72 16.41
C ARG A 237 -6.75 16.39 17.68
N ALA A 238 -6.12 15.22 17.71
CA ALA A 238 -5.26 14.81 18.82
C ALA A 238 -4.13 15.82 19.04
N PHE A 239 -3.85 16.18 20.31
CA PHE A 239 -2.87 17.20 20.70
C PHE A 239 -3.21 18.63 20.23
N GLY A 240 -4.49 18.88 19.93
CA GLY A 240 -5.03 20.20 19.70
C GLY A 240 -6.26 20.40 20.59
N ALA A 241 -7.40 20.69 19.98
CA ALA A 241 -8.70 20.65 20.66
C ALA A 241 -9.40 19.32 20.33
N GLU A 242 -9.25 18.31 21.18
CA GLU A 242 -9.75 16.97 20.89
C GLU A 242 -11.27 16.93 20.68
N ARG A 243 -11.69 16.44 19.52
CA ARG A 243 -13.10 16.26 19.14
C ARG A 243 -13.54 14.83 19.37
N TRP A 244 -13.68 14.44 20.63
CA TRP A 244 -14.04 13.06 21.04
C TRP A 244 -15.31 12.51 20.39
N TRP A 245 -16.28 13.38 20.08
CA TRP A 245 -17.53 12.98 19.43
C TRP A 245 -17.31 12.35 18.05
N VAL A 246 -16.21 12.67 17.35
CA VAL A 246 -15.88 12.12 16.02
C VAL A 246 -15.66 10.61 16.09
N LEU A 247 -15.23 10.06 17.23
CA LEU A 247 -15.07 8.62 17.46
C LEU A 247 -16.39 7.84 17.42
N ALA A 248 -17.54 8.53 17.49
CA ALA A 248 -18.84 7.90 17.26
C ALA A 248 -19.02 7.43 15.81
N LEU A 249 -18.41 8.10 14.83
CA LEU A 249 -18.53 7.77 13.40
C LEU A 249 -17.93 6.39 13.05
N PRO A 250 -16.67 6.05 13.40
CA PRO A 250 -16.13 4.72 13.13
C PRO A 250 -16.90 3.61 13.87
N THR A 251 -17.37 3.90 15.09
CA THR A 251 -18.19 2.97 15.87
C THR A 251 -19.54 2.73 15.20
N ALA A 252 -20.21 3.79 14.71
CA ALA A 252 -21.46 3.68 13.98
C ALA A 252 -21.28 2.89 12.68
N LEU A 253 -20.18 3.11 11.95
CA LEU A 253 -19.87 2.35 10.74
C LEU A 253 -19.61 0.87 11.03
N LEU A 254 -18.92 0.54 12.12
CA LEU A 254 -18.77 -0.85 12.57
C LEU A 254 -20.15 -1.48 12.84
N VAL A 255 -21.00 -0.84 13.63
CA VAL A 255 -22.33 -1.36 13.99
C VAL A 255 -23.20 -1.54 12.73
N ALA A 256 -23.23 -0.54 11.85
CA ALA A 256 -23.96 -0.61 10.59
C ALA A 256 -23.43 -1.74 9.68
N GLY A 257 -22.11 -1.84 9.54
CA GLY A 257 -21.46 -2.90 8.77
C GLY A 257 -21.76 -4.30 9.30
N VAL A 258 -21.76 -4.48 10.62
CA VAL A 258 -22.11 -5.75 11.27
C VAL A 258 -23.59 -6.10 11.05
N ALA A 259 -24.50 -5.12 11.20
CA ALA A 259 -25.92 -5.32 10.95
C ALA A 259 -26.19 -5.71 9.49
N ILE A 260 -25.58 -5.00 8.54
CA ILE A 260 -25.65 -5.33 7.11
C ILE A 260 -25.08 -6.72 6.86
N ALA A 261 -23.92 -7.05 7.42
CA ALA A 261 -23.31 -8.37 7.22
C ALA A 261 -24.20 -9.52 7.71
N TYR A 262 -24.87 -9.38 8.86
CA TYR A 262 -25.84 -10.38 9.32
C TYR A 262 -27.07 -10.48 8.40
N ALA A 263 -27.62 -9.34 7.97
CA ALA A 263 -28.75 -9.33 7.03
C ALA A 263 -28.40 -9.95 5.67
N LEU A 264 -27.15 -9.78 5.20
CA LEU A 264 -26.65 -10.42 3.99
C LEU A 264 -26.44 -11.93 4.21
N ALA A 265 -25.91 -12.33 5.37
CA ALA A 265 -25.75 -13.74 5.75
C ALA A 265 -27.08 -14.48 5.97
N GLU A 266 -28.22 -13.78 6.06
CA GLU A 266 -29.58 -14.38 6.06
C GLU A 266 -30.05 -14.79 4.68
N ARG A 267 -29.65 -14.05 3.66
CA ARG A 267 -30.17 -14.20 2.30
C ARG A 267 -29.29 -15.07 1.41
N ARG A 268 -28.16 -15.54 1.96
CA ARG A 268 -27.05 -16.13 1.24
C ARG A 268 -26.86 -17.59 1.64
N ASP A 269 -26.78 -18.47 0.65
CA ASP A 269 -26.39 -19.87 0.87
C ASP A 269 -24.89 -20.00 1.19
N VAL A 270 -24.55 -21.03 1.98
CA VAL A 270 -23.16 -21.33 2.35
C VAL A 270 -22.33 -21.54 1.08
N GLY A 271 -21.16 -20.90 1.01
CA GLY A 271 -20.27 -20.98 -0.15
C GLY A 271 -20.62 -20.01 -1.31
N ALA A 272 -21.86 -19.54 -1.45
CA ALA A 272 -22.30 -18.70 -2.58
C ALA A 272 -22.26 -17.20 -2.25
N GLY A 273 -21.40 -16.37 -2.85
CA GLY A 273 -21.40 -14.92 -2.60
C GLY A 273 -22.63 -14.21 -3.20
N LEU A 274 -23.06 -13.07 -2.63
CA LEU A 274 -24.20 -12.30 -3.16
C LEU A 274 -23.90 -11.62 -4.49
N LEU A 275 -22.65 -11.26 -4.73
CA LEU A 275 -22.20 -10.92 -6.07
C LEU A 275 -22.04 -12.24 -6.83
N ALA A 276 -23.06 -12.54 -7.65
CA ALA A 276 -23.06 -13.72 -8.50
C ALA A 276 -21.74 -13.81 -9.27
N ALA A 277 -21.11 -14.99 -9.24
CA ALA A 277 -20.02 -15.27 -10.15
C ALA A 277 -20.55 -15.03 -11.57
N ARG A 278 -20.00 -14.02 -12.29
CA ARG A 278 -20.42 -13.77 -13.66
C ARG A 278 -20.24 -15.07 -14.43
N ARG A 279 -21.33 -15.60 -14.98
CA ARG A 279 -21.26 -16.70 -15.93
C ARG A 279 -20.30 -16.26 -17.02
N GLY A 280 -19.20 -17.00 -17.16
CA GLY A 280 -18.28 -16.76 -18.25
C GLY A 280 -19.02 -16.89 -19.58
N PRO A 281 -18.50 -16.31 -20.66
CA PRO A 281 -19.08 -16.55 -21.98
C PRO A 281 -19.15 -18.06 -22.26
N ASP A 282 -20.22 -18.50 -22.94
CA ASP A 282 -20.47 -19.92 -23.26
C ASP A 282 -19.32 -20.56 -24.04
N ARG A 283 -18.52 -19.74 -24.72
CA ARG A 283 -17.28 -20.14 -25.39
C ARG A 283 -16.11 -19.33 -24.83
N ALA A 284 -15.03 -20.03 -24.51
CA ALA A 284 -13.77 -19.38 -24.18
C ALA A 284 -13.25 -18.61 -25.40
N ALA A 285 -12.85 -17.35 -25.20
CA ALA A 285 -12.16 -16.59 -26.24
C ALA A 285 -10.86 -17.30 -26.63
N ALA A 286 -10.47 -17.25 -27.91
CA ALA A 286 -9.29 -17.94 -28.43
C ALA A 286 -8.01 -17.64 -27.64
N GLY A 287 -7.88 -16.42 -27.09
CA GLY A 287 -6.74 -16.04 -26.25
C GLY A 287 -6.59 -16.90 -24.99
N LEU A 288 -7.69 -17.39 -24.39
CA LEU A 288 -7.68 -18.25 -23.20
C LEU A 288 -7.21 -19.68 -23.50
N LEU A 289 -7.08 -20.05 -24.77
CA LEU A 289 -6.47 -21.30 -25.20
C LEU A 289 -4.93 -21.25 -25.15
N SER A 290 -4.37 -20.08 -24.83
CA SER A 290 -2.92 -19.86 -24.69
C SER A 290 -2.56 -19.53 -23.24
N PRO A 291 -1.35 -19.93 -22.77
CA PRO A 291 -0.83 -19.49 -21.48
C PRO A 291 -0.84 -17.96 -21.35
N ALA A 292 -0.53 -17.24 -22.41
CA ALA A 292 -0.48 -15.78 -22.42
C ALA A 292 -1.84 -15.14 -22.12
N GLY A 293 -2.92 -15.61 -22.75
CA GLY A 293 -4.24 -15.04 -22.48
C GLY A 293 -4.78 -15.41 -21.10
N LEU A 294 -4.47 -16.59 -20.58
CA LEU A 294 -4.79 -16.95 -19.20
C LEU A 294 -4.01 -16.06 -18.21
N THR A 295 -2.70 -15.91 -18.40
CA THR A 295 -1.83 -15.05 -17.60
C THR A 295 -2.33 -13.60 -17.62
N TRP A 296 -2.66 -13.03 -18.77
CA TRP A 296 -3.25 -11.70 -18.86
C TRP A 296 -4.55 -11.57 -18.05
N ARG A 297 -5.50 -12.50 -18.22
CA ARG A 297 -6.77 -12.50 -17.48
C ARG A 297 -6.56 -12.52 -15.97
N LEU A 298 -5.52 -13.22 -15.54
CA LEU A 298 -5.16 -13.40 -14.14
C LEU A 298 -4.41 -12.19 -13.56
N HIS A 299 -3.53 -11.54 -14.33
CA HIS A 299 -2.73 -10.39 -13.87
C HIS A 299 -3.44 -9.05 -14.00
N ARG A 300 -4.33 -8.88 -14.98
CA ARG A 300 -4.97 -7.60 -15.29
C ARG A 300 -5.59 -6.89 -14.09
N GLY A 301 -6.17 -7.64 -13.13
CA GLY A 301 -6.79 -7.04 -11.94
C GLY A 301 -5.78 -6.43 -10.97
N ALA A 302 -4.63 -7.07 -10.79
CA ALA A 302 -3.54 -6.50 -10.00
C ALA A 302 -2.93 -5.30 -10.74
N LEU A 303 -2.66 -5.45 -12.05
CA LEU A 303 -2.14 -4.38 -12.89
C LEU A 303 -3.05 -3.15 -12.89
N THR A 304 -4.37 -3.31 -12.97
CA THR A 304 -5.33 -2.18 -12.90
C THR A 304 -5.29 -1.47 -11.55
N GLY A 305 -5.16 -2.21 -10.45
CA GLY A 305 -5.06 -1.61 -9.11
C GLY A 305 -3.80 -0.78 -8.97
N TRP A 306 -2.66 -1.33 -9.42
CA TRP A 306 -1.39 -0.62 -9.48
C TRP A 306 -1.44 0.59 -10.42
N ALA A 307 -2.08 0.48 -11.58
CA ALA A 307 -2.22 1.57 -12.54
C ALA A 307 -3.03 2.73 -11.96
N ILE A 308 -4.12 2.45 -11.26
CA ILE A 308 -4.91 3.49 -10.57
C ILE A 308 -4.06 4.17 -9.49
N ALA A 309 -3.36 3.41 -8.66
CA ALA A 309 -2.51 3.96 -7.60
C ALA A 309 -1.38 4.84 -8.18
N VAL A 310 -0.69 4.35 -9.21
CA VAL A 310 0.37 5.09 -9.90
C VAL A 310 -0.17 6.34 -10.57
N ALA A 311 -1.33 6.27 -11.24
CA ALA A 311 -1.90 7.43 -11.93
C ALA A 311 -2.32 8.54 -10.96
N VAL A 312 -3.01 8.17 -9.87
CA VAL A 312 -3.39 9.14 -8.83
C VAL A 312 -2.14 9.76 -8.21
N LEU A 313 -1.19 8.92 -7.79
CA LEU A 313 0.03 9.39 -7.14
C LEU A 313 0.81 10.29 -8.10
N GLY A 314 0.95 9.89 -9.36
CA GLY A 314 1.69 10.62 -10.38
C GLY A 314 1.12 12.01 -10.61
N VAL A 315 -0.19 12.15 -10.82
CA VAL A 315 -0.81 13.47 -10.96
C VAL A 315 -0.59 14.34 -9.73
N ALA A 316 -0.83 13.80 -8.52
CA ALA A 316 -0.66 14.56 -7.28
C ALA A 316 0.79 15.03 -7.08
N MET A 317 1.72 14.13 -7.38
CA MET A 317 3.17 14.35 -7.31
C MET A 317 3.62 15.39 -8.35
N GLY A 318 3.11 15.32 -9.58
CA GLY A 318 3.38 16.33 -10.61
C GLY A 318 2.92 17.72 -10.21
N LEU A 319 1.70 17.83 -9.65
CA LEU A 319 1.18 19.11 -9.13
C LEU A 319 2.07 19.68 -8.00
N ALA A 320 2.63 18.82 -7.14
CA ALA A 320 3.60 19.21 -6.13
C ALA A 320 4.86 19.85 -6.70
N GLY A 321 5.31 19.40 -7.88
CA GLY A 321 6.51 19.92 -8.51
C GLY A 321 6.39 21.42 -8.79
N HIS A 322 5.19 21.91 -9.08
CA HIS A 322 4.95 23.34 -9.30
C HIS A 322 4.96 24.15 -8.00
N GLU A 323 4.60 23.54 -6.86
CA GLU A 323 4.68 24.22 -5.56
C GLU A 323 6.12 24.59 -5.19
N VAL A 324 7.09 23.81 -5.68
CA VAL A 324 8.52 24.15 -5.54
C VAL A 324 8.83 25.44 -6.29
N ASP A 325 8.28 25.61 -7.51
CA ASP A 325 8.45 26.83 -8.29
C ASP A 325 7.80 28.03 -7.59
N ASP A 326 6.57 27.88 -7.09
CA ASP A 326 5.84 28.93 -6.36
C ASP A 326 6.57 29.32 -5.07
N MET A 327 7.09 28.35 -4.31
CA MET A 327 7.87 28.60 -3.10
C MET A 327 9.15 29.38 -3.38
N ILE A 328 9.80 29.12 -4.53
CA ILE A 328 10.98 29.87 -4.99
C ILE A 328 10.57 31.29 -5.41
N ALA A 329 9.47 31.44 -6.14
CA ALA A 329 8.99 32.74 -6.61
C ALA A 329 8.56 33.68 -5.46
N ASP A 330 7.95 33.14 -4.42
CA ASP A 330 7.40 33.91 -3.30
C ASP A 330 8.43 34.27 -2.22
N ASN A 331 9.64 33.69 -2.25
CA ASN A 331 10.68 33.96 -1.26
C ASN A 331 12.02 34.38 -1.91
N PRO A 332 12.32 35.69 -1.99
CA PRO A 332 13.55 36.21 -2.59
C PRO A 332 14.84 35.67 -1.96
N ALA A 333 14.83 35.39 -0.65
CA ALA A 333 16.00 34.85 0.05
C ALA A 333 16.23 33.36 -0.25
N ALA A 334 15.16 32.59 -0.46
CA ALA A 334 15.26 31.21 -0.92
C ALA A 334 15.70 31.16 -2.39
N ALA A 335 15.17 32.04 -3.24
CA ALA A 335 15.60 32.17 -4.63
C ALA A 335 17.10 32.50 -4.75
N GLU A 336 17.63 33.38 -3.91
CA GLU A 336 19.05 33.74 -3.92
C GLU A 336 19.95 32.61 -3.39
N ALA A 337 19.52 31.86 -2.38
CA ALA A 337 20.24 30.68 -1.88
C ALA A 337 20.23 29.51 -2.88
N ILE A 338 19.11 29.30 -3.59
CA ILE A 338 18.96 28.26 -4.61
C ILE A 338 19.71 28.64 -5.89
N ALA A 339 19.74 29.93 -6.27
CA ALA A 339 20.56 30.42 -7.37
C ALA A 339 22.06 30.18 -7.14
N GLN A 340 22.53 30.24 -5.88
CA GLN A 340 23.91 29.90 -5.53
C GLN A 340 24.21 28.40 -5.57
N LEU A 341 23.18 27.54 -5.59
CA LEU A 341 23.28 26.08 -5.62
C LEU A 341 23.02 25.46 -7.00
N GLY A 342 22.80 26.27 -8.05
CA GLY A 342 22.57 25.80 -9.42
C GLY A 342 21.27 26.29 -10.08
N GLY A 343 20.39 26.95 -9.32
CA GLY A 343 19.14 27.53 -9.84
C GLY A 343 17.88 26.69 -9.56
N GLY A 344 16.70 27.28 -9.76
CA GLY A 344 15.42 26.64 -9.46
C GLY A 344 15.07 25.48 -10.39
N ASP A 345 15.47 25.56 -11.66
CA ASP A 345 15.28 24.50 -12.65
C ASP A 345 15.98 23.20 -12.25
N GLU A 346 17.21 23.28 -11.73
CA GLU A 346 17.96 22.11 -11.28
C GLU A 346 17.31 21.44 -10.06
N LEU A 347 16.75 22.23 -9.13
CA LEU A 347 16.06 21.69 -7.95
C LEU A 347 14.75 20.99 -8.33
N ARG A 348 13.96 21.59 -9.22
CA ARG A 348 12.76 20.97 -9.78
C ARG A 348 13.10 19.68 -10.52
N ASP A 349 14.09 19.70 -11.39
CA ASP A 349 14.47 18.55 -12.21
C ASP A 349 15.00 17.41 -11.31
N ALA A 350 15.74 17.73 -10.25
CA ALA A 350 16.15 16.78 -9.23
C ALA A 350 14.96 16.19 -8.46
N PHE A 351 13.97 17.00 -8.10
CA PHE A 351 12.73 16.55 -7.46
C PHE A 351 11.97 15.57 -8.37
N LEU A 352 11.71 15.94 -9.63
CA LEU A 352 11.01 15.10 -10.60
C LEU A 352 11.76 13.79 -10.87
N ALA A 353 13.09 13.83 -11.00
CA ALA A 353 13.92 12.64 -11.16
C ALA A 353 13.85 11.73 -9.92
N ALA A 354 13.91 12.28 -8.71
CA ALA A 354 13.78 11.53 -7.46
C ALA A 354 12.42 10.83 -7.34
N MET A 355 11.34 11.49 -7.76
CA MET A 355 9.99 10.91 -7.76
C MET A 355 9.88 9.74 -8.73
N LEU A 356 10.44 9.86 -9.94
CA LEU A 356 10.51 8.73 -10.88
C LEU A 356 11.30 7.56 -10.29
N GLY A 357 12.38 7.83 -9.56
CA GLY A 357 13.11 6.81 -8.82
C GLY A 357 12.27 6.12 -7.74
N LEU A 358 11.47 6.88 -6.99
CA LEU A 358 10.54 6.35 -6.00
C LEU A 358 9.43 5.50 -6.66
N PHE A 359 8.89 5.94 -7.80
CA PHE A 359 7.97 5.13 -8.60
C PHE A 359 8.62 3.83 -9.06
N ALA A 360 9.85 3.87 -9.55
CA ALA A 360 10.56 2.68 -10.00
C ALA A 360 10.81 1.69 -8.85
N LEU A 361 11.13 2.16 -7.65
CA LEU A 361 11.24 1.33 -6.44
C LEU A 361 9.88 0.70 -6.09
N THR A 362 8.80 1.49 -6.11
CA THR A 362 7.45 1.03 -5.76
C THR A 362 6.91 0.04 -6.80
N ILE A 363 7.14 0.28 -8.10
CA ILE A 363 6.80 -0.65 -9.19
C ILE A 363 7.65 -1.92 -9.12
N GLY A 364 8.84 -1.86 -8.51
CA GLY A 364 9.61 -3.05 -8.13
C GLY A 364 8.80 -4.00 -7.24
N ALA A 365 7.96 -3.48 -6.34
CA ALA A 365 7.04 -4.29 -5.53
C ALA A 365 5.96 -4.97 -6.38
N TYR A 366 5.43 -4.30 -7.40
CA TYR A 366 4.55 -4.92 -8.39
C TYR A 366 5.25 -6.09 -9.11
N VAL A 367 6.49 -5.90 -9.56
CA VAL A 367 7.28 -6.95 -10.23
C VAL A 367 7.44 -8.17 -9.33
N VAL A 368 7.86 -7.95 -8.07
CA VAL A 368 7.98 -9.03 -7.07
C VAL A 368 6.63 -9.72 -6.84
N GLN A 369 5.56 -8.96 -6.62
CA GLN A 369 4.22 -9.49 -6.37
C GLN A 369 3.69 -10.30 -7.56
N ALA A 370 3.84 -9.79 -8.78
CA ALA A 370 3.38 -10.44 -10.00
C ALA A 370 4.14 -11.74 -10.23
N LEU A 371 5.47 -11.73 -10.08
CA LEU A 371 6.29 -12.91 -10.29
C LEU A 371 6.11 -13.96 -9.19
N LEU A 372 6.01 -13.59 -7.92
CA LEU A 372 5.81 -14.55 -6.83
C LEU A 372 4.48 -15.31 -6.90
N ARG A 373 3.55 -14.89 -7.77
CA ARG A 373 2.39 -15.69 -8.11
C ARG A 373 2.75 -17.10 -8.60
N VAL A 374 3.85 -17.23 -9.34
CA VAL A 374 4.33 -18.53 -9.84
C VAL A 374 4.64 -19.50 -8.68
N ARG A 375 5.05 -18.97 -7.53
CA ARG A 375 5.26 -19.77 -6.32
C ARG A 375 3.95 -20.22 -5.68
N GLY A 376 2.92 -19.37 -5.73
CA GLY A 376 1.56 -19.72 -5.31
C GLY A 376 0.97 -20.83 -6.17
N ASP A 377 1.08 -20.69 -7.50
CA ASP A 377 0.62 -21.72 -8.44
C ASP A 377 1.35 -23.06 -8.21
N GLU A 378 2.63 -23.03 -7.81
CA GLU A 378 3.39 -24.22 -7.40
C GLU A 378 2.99 -24.76 -6.01
N SER A 379 2.71 -23.91 -5.00
CA SER A 379 2.32 -24.40 -3.66
C SER A 379 0.90 -24.93 -3.59
N ASP A 380 0.03 -24.42 -4.44
CA ASP A 380 -1.40 -24.73 -4.44
C ASP A 380 -1.71 -25.95 -5.32
N GLY A 381 -0.68 -26.59 -5.90
CA GLY A 381 -0.81 -27.77 -6.78
C GLY A 381 -1.39 -27.47 -8.16
N ILE A 382 -1.54 -26.19 -8.53
CA ILE A 382 -2.13 -25.76 -9.81
C ILE A 382 -1.15 -25.97 -10.97
N LEU A 383 0.15 -25.84 -10.70
CA LEU A 383 1.20 -25.95 -11.70
C LEU A 383 1.28 -27.36 -12.31
N GLU A 384 1.06 -28.41 -11.52
CA GLU A 384 1.19 -29.80 -11.97
C GLU A 384 0.18 -30.18 -13.06
N PRO A 385 -1.14 -29.97 -12.90
CA PRO A 385 -2.11 -30.19 -13.98
C PRO A 385 -1.80 -29.37 -15.23
N LEU A 386 -1.24 -28.17 -15.08
CA LEU A 386 -0.90 -27.31 -16.22
C LEU A 386 0.29 -27.88 -16.99
N LEU A 387 1.33 -28.36 -16.30
CA LEU A 387 2.50 -28.97 -16.93
C LEU A 387 2.23 -30.36 -17.52
N ALA A 388 1.15 -31.03 -17.11
CA ALA A 388 0.66 -32.24 -17.75
C ALA A 388 0.01 -32.00 -19.13
N THR A 389 -0.26 -30.73 -19.49
CA THR A 389 -0.73 -30.34 -20.83
C THR A 389 0.45 -30.11 -21.79
N ALA A 390 0.18 -29.64 -23.02
CA ALA A 390 1.21 -29.33 -24.02
C ALA A 390 2.09 -28.09 -23.70
N VAL A 391 1.99 -27.51 -22.49
CA VAL A 391 2.73 -26.31 -22.10
C VAL A 391 4.05 -26.69 -21.43
N SER A 392 5.18 -26.34 -22.04
CA SER A 392 6.49 -26.56 -21.45
C SER A 392 6.77 -25.63 -20.27
N ARG A 393 7.57 -26.10 -19.29
CA ARG A 393 8.04 -25.31 -18.14
C ARG A 393 8.60 -23.95 -18.53
N THR A 394 9.44 -23.93 -19.57
CA THR A 394 10.06 -22.70 -20.10
C THR A 394 9.01 -21.74 -20.62
N ARG A 395 8.07 -22.23 -21.46
CA ARG A 395 7.03 -21.39 -22.06
C ARG A 395 6.11 -20.80 -21.00
N TRP A 396 5.78 -21.58 -19.97
CA TRP A 396 4.98 -21.11 -18.85
C TRP A 396 5.70 -19.98 -18.09
N LEU A 397 6.94 -20.21 -17.64
CA LEU A 397 7.67 -19.22 -16.85
C LEU A 397 7.98 -17.95 -17.66
N THR A 398 8.39 -18.06 -18.92
CA THR A 398 8.64 -16.87 -19.77
C THR A 398 7.38 -16.05 -19.99
N THR A 399 6.21 -16.68 -20.07
CA THR A 399 4.93 -15.96 -20.18
C THR A 399 4.64 -15.15 -18.91
N GLN A 400 4.95 -15.69 -17.73
CA GLN A 400 4.77 -14.97 -16.46
C GLN A 400 5.76 -13.80 -16.33
N VAL A 401 7.01 -14.02 -16.70
CA VAL A 401 8.04 -12.97 -16.74
C VAL A 401 7.66 -11.86 -17.70
N ALA A 402 7.23 -12.20 -18.92
CA ALA A 402 6.81 -11.22 -19.91
C ALA A 402 5.62 -10.39 -19.41
N ALA A 403 4.63 -11.01 -18.76
CA ALA A 403 3.49 -10.29 -18.19
C ALA A 403 3.90 -9.32 -17.07
N ALA A 404 4.81 -9.73 -16.19
CA ALA A 404 5.35 -8.85 -15.14
C ALA A 404 6.16 -7.68 -15.73
N ALA A 405 7.04 -7.96 -16.70
CA ALA A 405 7.86 -6.96 -17.37
C ALA A 405 7.01 -5.95 -18.16
N LEU A 406 6.05 -6.41 -18.96
CA LEU A 406 5.13 -5.53 -19.70
C LEU A 406 4.25 -4.70 -18.77
N GLY A 407 3.78 -5.29 -17.66
CA GLY A 407 3.06 -4.56 -16.63
C GLY A 407 3.92 -3.47 -15.99
N ALA A 408 5.17 -3.77 -15.65
CA ALA A 408 6.10 -2.81 -15.06
C ALA A 408 6.43 -1.67 -16.03
N LEU A 409 6.65 -1.98 -17.31
CA LEU A 409 6.81 -0.99 -18.38
C LEU A 409 5.59 -0.07 -18.47
N ALA A 410 4.40 -0.64 -18.54
CA ALA A 410 3.16 0.12 -18.64
C ALA A 410 2.94 1.02 -17.42
N LEU A 411 3.23 0.53 -16.21
CA LEU A 411 3.14 1.32 -14.98
C LEU A 411 4.18 2.45 -14.94
N MET A 412 5.40 2.20 -15.41
CA MET A 412 6.44 3.23 -15.41
C MET A 412 6.13 4.33 -16.43
N LEU A 413 5.68 3.97 -17.64
CA LEU A 413 5.20 4.93 -18.63
C LEU A 413 4.01 5.73 -18.10
N LEU A 414 3.08 5.07 -17.41
CA LEU A 414 1.95 5.74 -16.77
C LEU A 414 2.41 6.71 -15.67
N ALA A 415 3.41 6.33 -14.86
CA ALA A 415 3.98 7.20 -13.83
C ALA A 415 4.57 8.47 -14.45
N GLY A 416 5.44 8.33 -15.47
CA GLY A 416 6.00 9.47 -16.19
C GLY A 416 4.92 10.35 -16.84
N ALA A 417 3.94 9.73 -17.50
CA ALA A 417 2.86 10.46 -18.16
C ALA A 417 1.98 11.23 -17.17
N THR A 418 1.65 10.63 -16.03
CA THR A 418 0.76 11.26 -15.05
C THR A 418 1.45 12.31 -14.20
N THR A 419 2.73 12.11 -13.85
CA THR A 419 3.56 13.15 -13.23
C THR A 419 3.78 14.32 -14.18
N GLY A 420 4.12 14.05 -15.45
CA GLY A 420 4.32 15.10 -16.45
C GLY A 420 3.04 15.87 -16.76
N LEU A 421 1.90 15.18 -16.80
CA LEU A 421 0.60 15.81 -16.94
C LEU A 421 0.25 16.66 -15.72
N GLY A 422 0.48 16.15 -14.50
CA GLY A 422 0.23 16.89 -13.27
C GLY A 422 1.05 18.18 -13.19
N TYR A 423 2.36 18.09 -13.46
CA TYR A 423 3.25 19.25 -13.47
C TYR A 423 2.91 20.21 -14.60
N GLY A 424 2.78 19.71 -15.83
CA GLY A 424 2.52 20.54 -17.00
C GLY A 424 1.14 21.23 -16.98
N LEU A 425 0.14 20.68 -16.29
CA LEU A 425 -1.13 21.38 -16.05
C LEU A 425 -0.97 22.65 -15.21
N ALA A 426 -0.04 22.64 -14.25
CA ALA A 426 0.24 23.78 -13.40
C ALA A 426 1.23 24.76 -14.08
N ALA A 427 2.28 24.23 -14.71
CA ALA A 427 3.32 25.00 -15.39
C ALA A 427 2.92 25.56 -16.78
N GLY A 428 1.76 25.17 -17.32
CA GLY A 428 1.24 25.69 -18.60
C GLY A 428 1.72 24.98 -19.88
N ASP A 429 2.46 23.88 -19.77
CA ASP A 429 2.80 22.99 -20.91
C ASP A 429 2.50 21.50 -20.60
N PRO A 430 1.21 21.09 -20.60
CA PRO A 430 0.83 19.71 -20.27
C PRO A 430 1.45 18.67 -21.22
N ALA A 431 1.60 19.00 -22.51
CA ALA A 431 2.02 18.05 -23.52
C ALA A 431 3.54 17.82 -23.50
N GLY A 432 4.33 18.90 -23.41
CA GLY A 432 5.80 18.80 -23.36
C GLY A 432 6.26 18.00 -22.15
N TRP A 433 5.81 18.38 -20.96
CA TRP A 433 6.17 17.71 -19.70
C TRP A 433 5.70 16.26 -19.63
N THR A 434 4.52 15.94 -20.19
CA THR A 434 4.06 14.55 -20.30
C THR A 434 5.02 13.72 -21.14
N VAL A 435 5.44 14.21 -22.30
CA VAL A 435 6.36 13.47 -23.19
C VAL A 435 7.74 13.33 -22.55
N GLU A 436 8.26 14.41 -21.98
CA GLU A 436 9.57 14.44 -21.34
C GLU A 436 9.66 13.48 -20.16
N LEU A 437 8.75 13.57 -19.19
CA LEU A 437 8.77 12.69 -18.02
C LEU A 437 8.40 11.24 -18.36
N THR A 438 7.61 11.00 -19.41
CA THR A 438 7.40 9.63 -19.93
C THR A 438 8.69 9.05 -20.52
N GLY A 439 9.47 9.87 -21.23
CA GLY A 439 10.79 9.51 -21.75
C GLY A 439 11.79 9.21 -20.63
N ALA A 440 11.87 10.08 -19.62
CA ALA A 440 12.70 9.87 -18.44
C ALA A 440 12.28 8.61 -17.67
N ALA A 441 10.98 8.39 -17.51
CA ALA A 441 10.44 7.20 -16.84
C ALA A 441 10.85 5.89 -17.52
N LEU A 442 10.94 5.85 -18.86
CA LEU A 442 11.38 4.67 -19.61
C LEU A 442 12.80 4.22 -19.23
N LEU A 443 13.68 5.14 -18.84
CA LEU A 443 15.06 4.85 -18.46
C LEU A 443 15.17 3.98 -17.21
N TRP A 444 14.13 3.94 -16.38
CA TRP A 444 14.07 3.10 -15.18
C TRP A 444 13.72 1.64 -15.47
N PHE A 445 13.25 1.33 -16.69
CA PHE A 445 12.80 -0.01 -17.05
C PHE A 445 13.90 -1.11 -16.93
N PRO A 446 15.16 -0.89 -17.34
CA PRO A 446 16.24 -1.85 -17.13
C PRO A 446 16.44 -2.27 -15.67
N ALA A 447 16.32 -1.34 -14.71
CA ALA A 447 16.44 -1.67 -13.29
C ALA A 447 15.30 -2.60 -12.83
N LEU A 448 14.08 -2.37 -13.30
CA LEU A 448 12.93 -3.25 -13.04
C LEU A 448 13.12 -4.65 -13.65
N LEU A 449 13.77 -4.76 -14.81
CA LEU A 449 14.14 -6.05 -15.39
C LEU A 449 15.16 -6.81 -14.54
N VAL A 450 16.10 -6.11 -13.88
CA VAL A 450 17.02 -6.74 -12.93
C VAL A 450 16.24 -7.33 -11.76
N VAL A 451 15.29 -6.58 -11.18
CA VAL A 451 14.40 -7.11 -10.13
C VAL A 451 13.64 -8.35 -10.62
N ALA A 452 13.07 -8.30 -11.82
CA ALA A 452 12.39 -9.46 -12.42
C ALA A 452 13.34 -10.66 -12.58
N GLY A 453 14.57 -10.41 -13.01
CA GLY A 453 15.65 -11.40 -13.10
C GLY A 453 15.96 -12.05 -11.76
N VAL A 454 16.18 -11.24 -10.71
CA VAL A 454 16.48 -11.73 -9.36
C VAL A 454 15.33 -12.61 -8.83
N VAL A 455 14.09 -12.15 -8.92
CA VAL A 455 12.93 -12.93 -8.44
C VAL A 455 12.81 -14.26 -9.19
N THR A 456 13.03 -14.24 -10.51
CA THR A 456 12.98 -15.45 -11.35
C THR A 456 14.12 -16.42 -11.00
N ALA A 457 15.33 -15.91 -10.75
CA ALA A 457 16.47 -16.70 -10.31
C ALA A 457 16.23 -17.33 -8.92
N LEU A 458 15.72 -16.55 -7.96
CA LEU A 458 15.37 -17.03 -6.62
C LEU A 458 14.24 -18.06 -6.66
N PHE A 459 13.22 -17.85 -7.49
CA PHE A 459 12.16 -18.82 -7.68
C PHE A 459 12.69 -20.14 -8.26
N GLY A 460 13.56 -20.08 -9.29
CA GLY A 460 14.15 -21.25 -9.92
C GLY A 460 15.09 -22.03 -8.99
N ALA A 461 15.96 -21.34 -8.26
CA ALA A 461 16.99 -21.95 -7.41
C ALA A 461 16.51 -22.30 -5.99
N LEU A 462 15.69 -21.47 -5.36
CA LEU A 462 15.33 -21.55 -3.93
C LEU A 462 13.82 -21.37 -3.71
N PRO A 463 12.96 -22.30 -4.16
CA PRO A 463 11.50 -22.09 -4.21
C PRO A 463 10.88 -21.85 -2.83
N ARG A 464 11.38 -22.54 -1.80
CA ARG A 464 10.90 -22.41 -0.41
C ARG A 464 11.14 -21.02 0.16
N TRP A 465 12.26 -20.40 -0.19
CA TRP A 465 12.66 -19.08 0.30
C TRP A 465 12.36 -17.94 -0.67
N SER A 466 11.96 -18.26 -1.91
CA SER A 466 11.72 -17.30 -2.99
C SER A 466 10.88 -16.09 -2.55
N VAL A 467 9.80 -16.31 -1.79
CA VAL A 467 8.95 -15.23 -1.27
C VAL A 467 9.74 -14.32 -0.32
N ALA A 468 10.32 -14.88 0.73
CA ALA A 468 11.03 -14.12 1.76
C ALA A 468 12.27 -13.40 1.18
N SER A 469 13.07 -14.11 0.38
CA SER A 469 14.29 -13.57 -0.22
C SER A 469 14.00 -12.49 -1.25
N SER A 470 12.96 -12.63 -2.07
CA SER A 470 12.61 -11.61 -3.08
C SER A 470 12.16 -10.29 -2.43
N TRP A 471 11.34 -10.38 -1.38
CA TRP A 471 10.94 -9.20 -0.62
C TRP A 471 12.11 -8.59 0.15
N ALA A 472 12.98 -9.42 0.75
CA ALA A 472 14.18 -8.95 1.44
C ALA A 472 15.11 -8.17 0.48
N VAL A 473 15.34 -8.67 -0.74
CA VAL A 473 16.14 -7.97 -1.74
C VAL A 473 15.52 -6.62 -2.11
N LEU A 474 14.22 -6.56 -2.33
CA LEU A 474 13.54 -5.30 -2.64
C LEU A 474 13.64 -4.30 -1.47
N ILE A 475 13.48 -4.77 -0.23
CA ILE A 475 13.66 -3.95 0.97
C ILE A 475 15.10 -3.44 1.06
N VAL A 476 16.10 -4.27 0.77
CA VAL A 476 17.51 -3.83 0.72
C VAL A 476 17.70 -2.74 -0.33
N PHE A 477 17.13 -2.88 -1.53
CA PHE A 477 17.20 -1.83 -2.56
C PHE A 477 16.52 -0.53 -2.12
N LEU A 478 15.37 -0.62 -1.45
CA LEU A 478 14.68 0.53 -0.87
C LEU A 478 15.55 1.24 0.19
N LEU A 479 16.12 0.47 1.12
CA LEU A 479 16.97 1.02 2.19
C LEU A 479 18.24 1.65 1.65
N LEU A 480 18.90 1.01 0.68
CA LEU A 480 20.08 1.59 0.01
C LEU A 480 19.72 2.87 -0.74
N GLY A 481 18.56 2.92 -1.40
CA GLY A 481 18.13 4.11 -2.15
C GLY A 481 17.70 5.28 -1.25
N GLN A 482 17.01 5.02 -0.15
CA GLN A 482 16.43 6.06 0.70
C GLN A 482 17.33 6.47 1.87
N LEU A 483 18.04 5.51 2.46
CA LEU A 483 18.86 5.74 3.66
C LEU A 483 20.35 5.64 3.36
N GLY A 484 20.77 5.10 2.22
CA GLY A 484 22.18 4.83 1.97
C GLY A 484 23.06 6.08 2.00
N ALA A 485 22.60 7.16 1.38
CA ALA A 485 23.28 8.46 1.45
C ALA A 485 23.18 9.09 2.85
N ALA A 486 22.01 8.99 3.50
CA ALA A 486 21.80 9.53 4.85
C ALA A 486 22.65 8.83 5.93
N LEU A 487 22.99 7.55 5.70
CA LEU A 487 23.84 6.73 6.57
C LEU A 487 25.32 6.76 6.15
N ASP A 488 25.68 7.60 5.18
CA ASP A 488 27.05 7.75 4.65
C ASP A 488 27.69 6.40 4.24
N LEU A 489 26.90 5.53 3.60
CA LEU A 489 27.37 4.22 3.16
C LEU A 489 28.36 4.34 1.99
N PRO A 490 29.37 3.47 1.89
CA PRO A 490 30.32 3.50 0.78
C PRO A 490 29.60 3.25 -0.55
N GLN A 491 30.05 3.93 -1.61
CA GLN A 491 29.44 3.84 -2.94
C GLN A 491 29.36 2.39 -3.47
N THR A 492 30.29 1.52 -3.07
CA THR A 492 30.25 0.09 -3.40
C THR A 492 29.02 -0.62 -2.86
N ALA A 493 28.52 -0.23 -1.68
CA ALA A 493 27.28 -0.74 -1.12
C ALA A 493 26.06 -0.17 -1.85
N LEU A 494 26.06 1.13 -2.18
CA LEU A 494 24.98 1.77 -2.94
C LEU A 494 24.83 1.14 -4.34
N ASN A 495 25.95 0.88 -5.00
CA ASN A 495 26.03 0.27 -6.34
C ASN A 495 25.48 -1.17 -6.41
N LEU A 496 25.15 -1.82 -5.28
CA LEU A 496 24.40 -3.08 -5.28
C LEU A 496 22.96 -2.90 -5.76
N SER A 497 22.39 -1.72 -5.56
CA SER A 497 21.05 -1.41 -6.03
C SER A 497 21.07 -1.16 -7.54
N PRO A 498 20.21 -1.81 -8.35
CA PRO A 498 20.13 -1.53 -9.78
C PRO A 498 19.65 -0.10 -10.06
N TYR A 499 18.97 0.52 -9.09
CA TYR A 499 18.39 1.86 -9.21
C TYR A 499 19.45 2.97 -9.18
N THR A 500 20.61 2.77 -8.56
CA THR A 500 21.68 3.79 -8.49
C THR A 500 22.40 3.99 -9.82
N HIS A 501 22.22 3.07 -10.77
CA HIS A 501 22.86 3.11 -12.09
C HIS A 501 21.96 3.76 -13.15
N VAL A 502 20.74 4.14 -12.80
CA VAL A 502 19.82 4.81 -13.73
C VAL A 502 20.18 6.29 -13.78
N PRO A 503 20.37 6.89 -14.98
CA PRO A 503 20.61 8.32 -15.10
C PRO A 503 19.42 9.13 -14.56
N SER A 504 19.70 10.12 -13.72
CA SER A 504 18.68 10.98 -13.08
C SER A 504 18.10 12.03 -14.03
N VAL A 505 17.65 11.67 -15.22
CA VAL A 505 16.98 12.58 -16.17
C VAL A 505 15.64 13.05 -15.57
N PRO A 506 15.27 14.34 -15.63
CA PRO A 506 15.92 15.44 -16.35
C PRO A 506 17.11 16.13 -15.65
N ALA A 507 17.38 15.81 -14.38
CA ALA A 507 18.45 16.44 -13.59
C ALA A 507 19.89 16.12 -14.03
N ALA A 508 20.10 15.16 -14.92
CA ALA A 508 21.42 14.76 -15.40
C ALA A 508 21.39 14.31 -16.87
N ASP A 509 22.54 14.38 -17.53
CA ASP A 509 22.70 13.93 -18.90
C ASP A 509 22.43 12.43 -19.09
N LEU A 510 21.87 12.09 -20.25
CA LEU A 510 21.60 10.70 -20.61
C LEU A 510 22.90 9.92 -20.85
N THR A 511 23.19 8.96 -19.99
CA THR A 511 24.25 7.96 -20.21
C THR A 511 23.66 6.58 -20.56
N VAL A 512 24.00 6.05 -21.74
CA VAL A 512 23.42 4.79 -22.24
C VAL A 512 24.11 3.54 -21.68
N LEU A 513 25.40 3.61 -21.35
CA LEU A 513 26.20 2.46 -20.94
C LEU A 513 25.63 1.72 -19.70
N PRO A 514 25.24 2.41 -18.60
CA PRO A 514 24.64 1.75 -17.45
C PRO A 514 23.35 0.98 -17.77
N LEU A 515 22.52 1.53 -18.68
CA LEU A 515 21.25 0.90 -19.10
C LEU A 515 21.48 -0.40 -19.86
N VAL A 516 22.52 -0.44 -20.72
CA VAL A 516 22.94 -1.65 -21.43
C VAL A 516 23.48 -2.69 -20.46
N ALA A 517 24.27 -2.27 -19.46
CA ALA A 517 24.77 -3.18 -18.42
C ALA A 517 23.62 -3.79 -17.59
N LEU A 518 22.65 -2.99 -17.14
CA LEU A 518 21.49 -3.46 -16.39
C LEU A 518 20.65 -4.47 -17.20
N THR A 519 20.40 -4.19 -18.48
CA THR A 519 19.67 -5.12 -19.35
C THR A 519 20.42 -6.43 -19.58
N ALA A 520 21.75 -6.40 -19.73
CA ALA A 520 22.57 -7.60 -19.82
C ALA A 520 22.53 -8.44 -18.51
N ILE A 521 22.63 -7.78 -17.35
CA ILE A 521 22.51 -8.43 -16.03
C ILE A 521 21.12 -9.07 -15.87
N ALA A 522 20.06 -8.35 -16.23
CA ALA A 522 18.70 -8.89 -16.19
C ALA A 522 18.56 -10.13 -17.08
N ALA A 523 19.11 -10.11 -18.29
CA ALA A 523 19.09 -11.26 -19.21
C ALA A 523 19.83 -12.48 -18.63
N ALA A 524 21.00 -12.27 -18.00
CA ALA A 524 21.76 -13.33 -17.35
C ALA A 524 20.99 -13.96 -16.16
N LEU A 525 20.37 -13.13 -15.33
CA LEU A 525 19.56 -13.59 -14.19
C LEU A 525 18.30 -14.34 -14.63
N LEU A 526 17.61 -13.85 -15.67
CA LEU A 526 16.46 -14.54 -16.26
C LEU A 526 16.87 -15.89 -16.85
N TRP A 527 18.00 -15.95 -17.55
CA TRP A 527 18.54 -17.20 -18.08
C TRP A 527 18.87 -18.19 -16.96
N LEU A 528 19.48 -17.73 -15.86
CA LEU A 528 19.75 -18.54 -14.68
C LEU A 528 18.45 -19.08 -14.05
N GLY A 529 17.43 -18.23 -13.87
CA GLY A 529 16.14 -18.64 -13.32
C GLY A 529 15.40 -19.65 -14.19
N LEU A 530 15.41 -19.46 -15.51
CA LEU A 530 14.79 -20.39 -16.46
C LEU A 530 15.51 -21.73 -16.51
N THR A 531 16.85 -21.74 -16.49
CA THR A 531 17.64 -22.96 -16.55
C THR A 531 17.55 -23.78 -15.25
N THR A 532 17.57 -23.11 -14.10
CA THR A 532 17.39 -23.76 -12.78
C THR A 532 15.97 -24.33 -12.64
N PHE A 533 14.93 -23.58 -13.02
CA PHE A 533 13.55 -24.08 -12.99
C PHE A 533 13.32 -25.27 -13.93
N ARG A 534 13.95 -25.27 -15.11
CA ARG A 534 13.88 -26.42 -16.03
C ARG A 534 14.47 -27.70 -15.43
N ARG A 535 15.58 -27.58 -14.69
CA ARG A 535 16.33 -28.73 -14.15
C ARG A 535 15.79 -29.23 -12.81
N ARG A 536 15.09 -28.38 -12.05
CA ARG A 536 14.55 -28.76 -10.74
C ARG A 536 13.31 -29.65 -10.88
N ASP A 537 13.16 -30.59 -9.96
CA ASP A 537 11.90 -31.31 -9.78
C ASP A 537 10.83 -30.35 -9.23
N THR A 538 9.65 -30.36 -9.85
CA THR A 538 8.46 -29.74 -9.29
C THR A 538 7.94 -30.69 -8.19
N PRO A 539 7.71 -30.22 -6.95
CA PRO A 539 7.27 -31.09 -5.87
C PRO A 539 6.01 -31.86 -6.28
N THR A 540 5.98 -33.16 -5.99
CA THR A 540 4.82 -34.06 -6.15
C THR A 540 3.91 -34.04 -4.95
#